data_AF-A0A7S1GWJ7-F1
#
_entry.id   AF-A0A7S1GWJ7-F1
#
_cell.length_a   1.000
_cell.length_b   1.000
_cell.length_c   1.000
_cell.angle_alpha   90.00
_cell.angle_beta   90.00
_cell.angle_gamma   90.00
#
_symmetry.space_group_name_H-M   'P 1'
#
loop_
_entity.id
_entity.type
_entity.pdbx_description
1 polymer ?
#
loop_
_entity_poly.entity_id
_entity_poly.type
_entity_poly.pdbx_seq_one_letter_code
_entity_poly.pdbx_strand_id
1 'polypeptide(L)'
;RVLSEARLDELKERANGLHLSLQAGMSLRRGVRPPAVWLRVCQRTSPLDRVIEGLRGVRGIGDAVLVVTVDRDRPAGIIQMLADLVDFMEVRVYFHPFTLDQRGLGFGAWDTGVHRLNSHYAYGLRLTLVEMR
;
A
#
# COMPACT_ATOMS: atom_id res chain seq x y z
N ARG A 1 -18.42 -18.80 -2.64
CA ARG A 1 -19.11 -18.29 -1.44
C ARG A 1 -18.59 -16.86 -1.23
N VAL A 2 -19.46 -15.84 -1.26
CA VAL A 2 -19.04 -14.44 -1.06
C VAL A 2 -18.76 -14.24 0.43
N LEU A 3 -17.58 -13.73 0.77
CA LEU A 3 -17.23 -13.39 2.16
C LEU A 3 -17.87 -12.07 2.55
N SER A 4 -18.26 -11.91 3.83
CA SER A 4 -18.72 -10.61 4.34
C SER A 4 -17.55 -9.61 4.42
N GLU A 5 -17.86 -8.31 4.35
CA GLU A 5 -16.85 -7.25 4.46
C GLU A 5 -16.06 -7.34 5.78
N ALA A 6 -16.73 -7.62 6.91
CA ALA A 6 -16.07 -7.81 8.20
C ALA A 6 -15.05 -8.97 8.18
N ARG A 7 -15.38 -10.07 7.52
CA ARG A 7 -14.45 -11.21 7.40
C ARG A 7 -13.29 -10.90 6.46
N LEU A 8 -13.53 -10.11 5.41
CA LEU A 8 -12.45 -9.63 4.54
C LEU A 8 -11.54 -8.64 5.26
N ASP A 9 -12.08 -7.78 6.14
CA ASP A 9 -11.29 -6.87 6.97
C ASP A 9 -10.35 -7.61 7.91
N GLU A 10 -10.83 -8.64 8.60
CA GLU A 10 -9.96 -9.49 9.44
C GLU A 10 -8.81 -10.13 8.63
N LEU A 11 -9.09 -10.56 7.39
CA LEU A 11 -8.06 -11.15 6.53
C LEU A 11 -7.04 -10.09 6.09
N LYS A 12 -7.51 -8.88 5.77
CA LYS A 12 -6.64 -7.74 5.42
C LYS A 12 -5.77 -7.32 6.59
N GLU A 13 -6.32 -7.22 7.79
CA GLU A 13 -5.57 -6.90 9.00
C GLU A 13 -4.50 -7.96 9.30
N ARG A 14 -4.86 -9.24 9.22
CA ARG A 14 -3.90 -10.34 9.36
C ARG A 14 -2.80 -10.28 8.31
N ALA A 15 -3.15 -10.01 7.04
CA ALA A 15 -2.17 -9.87 5.97
C ALA A 15 -1.25 -8.66 6.18
N ASN A 16 -1.77 -7.54 6.67
CA ASN A 16 -0.97 -6.36 7.00
C ASN A 16 0.01 -6.62 8.14
N GLY A 17 -0.38 -7.43 9.13
CA GLY A 17 0.52 -7.88 10.20
C GLY A 17 1.65 -8.80 9.74
N LEU A 18 1.59 -9.33 8.52
CA LEU A 18 2.69 -10.09 7.90
C LEU A 18 3.70 -9.18 7.18
N HIS A 19 3.40 -7.89 7.05
CA HIS A 19 4.28 -6.89 6.42
C HIS A 19 4.84 -7.38 5.07
N LEU A 20 3.93 -7.73 4.16
CA LEU A 20 4.29 -8.28 2.85
C LEU A 20 5.25 -7.33 2.12
N SER A 21 6.49 -7.79 1.95
CA SER A 21 7.56 -7.09 1.24
C SER A 21 7.92 -7.87 -0.01
N LEU A 22 7.87 -7.20 -1.15
CA LEU A 22 8.41 -7.68 -2.43
C LEU A 22 9.81 -7.09 -2.59
N GLN A 23 10.71 -7.88 -3.17
CA GLN A 23 12.12 -7.50 -3.35
C GLN A 23 12.81 -7.09 -2.04
N ALA A 24 12.49 -7.82 -0.96
CA ALA A 24 13.07 -7.59 0.35
C ALA A 24 14.62 -7.62 0.28
N GLY A 25 15.27 -6.60 0.84
CA GLY A 25 16.73 -6.49 0.86
C GLY A 25 17.34 -5.70 -0.30
N MET A 26 16.54 -5.15 -1.22
CA MET A 26 17.01 -4.22 -2.24
C MET A 26 17.39 -2.83 -1.70
N SER A 27 16.89 -2.44 -0.52
CA SER A 27 17.28 -1.15 0.07
C SER A 27 18.76 -1.16 0.46
N LEU A 28 19.56 -0.35 -0.23
CA LEU A 28 21.02 -0.30 -0.10
C LEU A 28 21.49 0.33 1.23
N ARG A 29 20.60 1.00 1.97
CA ARG A 29 20.96 1.76 3.19
C ARG A 29 20.51 1.02 4.45
N ARG A 30 21.24 -0.02 4.84
CA ARG A 30 21.10 -0.62 6.17
C ARG A 30 21.42 0.43 7.25
N GLY A 31 20.44 0.77 8.08
CA GLY A 31 20.63 1.62 9.27
C GLY A 31 20.13 3.07 9.16
N VAL A 32 19.74 3.55 7.98
CA VAL A 32 19.06 4.85 7.80
C VAL A 32 17.63 4.59 7.33
N ARG A 33 16.64 5.28 7.91
CA ARG A 33 15.25 5.15 7.48
C ARG A 33 15.13 5.58 6.01
N PRO A 34 14.84 4.66 5.07
CA PRO A 34 14.72 5.02 3.67
C PRO A 34 13.52 5.96 3.48
N PRO A 35 13.59 6.91 2.52
CA PRO A 35 12.41 7.69 2.16
C PRO A 35 11.31 6.74 1.63
N ALA A 36 10.05 7.08 1.89
CA ALA A 36 8.91 6.30 1.44
C ALA A 36 8.21 7.02 0.28
N VAL A 37 8.00 6.31 -0.83
CA VAL A 37 7.09 6.73 -1.89
C VAL A 37 5.77 6.03 -1.66
N TRP A 38 4.69 6.81 -1.62
CA TRP A 38 3.38 6.24 -1.34
C TRP A 38 2.51 6.16 -2.58
N LEU A 39 1.88 5.01 -2.78
CA LEU A 39 0.90 4.80 -3.84
C LEU A 39 -0.37 4.14 -3.31
N ARG A 40 -1.52 4.79 -3.55
CA ARG A 40 -2.83 4.14 -3.42
C ARG A 40 -3.19 3.49 -4.75
N VAL A 41 -3.45 2.20 -4.72
CA VAL A 41 -3.89 1.45 -5.89
C VAL A 41 -5.35 1.05 -5.71
N CYS A 42 -6.21 1.66 -6.53
CA CYS A 42 -7.60 1.23 -6.69
C CYS A 42 -7.67 0.09 -7.72
N GLN A 43 -8.82 -0.58 -7.83
CA GLN A 43 -9.13 -1.77 -8.66
C GLN A 43 -8.59 -1.85 -10.12
N ARG A 44 -7.95 -0.79 -10.65
CA ARG A 44 -7.39 -0.72 -12.00
C ARG A 44 -5.87 -0.81 -11.96
N THR A 45 -5.33 -1.71 -12.77
CA THR A 45 -3.89 -1.85 -13.04
C THR A 45 -3.34 -0.79 -14.00
N SER A 46 -4.22 -0.03 -14.67
CA SER A 46 -3.84 1.17 -15.40
C SER A 46 -4.44 2.41 -14.71
N PRO A 47 -3.66 3.48 -14.47
CA PRO A 47 -2.32 3.75 -15.03
C PRO A 47 -1.14 3.34 -14.11
N LEU A 48 -1.30 2.31 -13.25
CA LEU A 48 -0.23 1.89 -12.31
C LEU A 48 1.07 1.56 -13.04
N ASP A 49 0.99 0.82 -14.15
CA ASP A 49 2.09 0.54 -15.07
C ASP A 49 2.91 1.79 -15.45
N ARG A 50 2.25 2.86 -15.88
CA ARG A 50 2.89 4.12 -16.27
C ARG A 50 3.52 4.85 -15.10
N VAL A 51 2.90 4.76 -13.91
CA VAL A 51 3.45 5.34 -12.68
C VAL A 51 4.73 4.61 -12.28
N ILE A 52 4.74 3.28 -12.33
CA ILE A 52 5.94 2.47 -12.02
C ILE A 52 7.08 2.79 -12.99
N GLU A 53 6.81 2.86 -14.29
CA GLU A 53 7.84 3.21 -15.27
C GLU A 53 8.38 4.64 -15.06
N GLY A 54 7.51 5.59 -14.70
CA GLY A 54 7.95 6.94 -14.32
C GLY A 54 8.83 6.96 -13.08
N LEU A 55 8.54 6.14 -12.07
CA LEU A 55 9.36 6.02 -10.86
C LEU A 55 10.75 5.46 -11.17
N ARG A 56 10.86 4.48 -12.09
CA ARG A 56 12.14 3.92 -12.52
C ARG A 56 13.13 4.98 -13.04
N GLY A 57 12.63 6.04 -13.67
CA GLY A 57 13.43 7.16 -14.17
C GLY A 57 13.96 8.12 -13.08
N VAL A 58 13.49 8.01 -11.83
CA VAL A 58 13.88 8.92 -10.74
C VAL A 58 15.25 8.52 -10.18
N ARG A 59 16.21 9.44 -10.24
CA ARG A 59 17.56 9.21 -9.71
C ARG A 59 17.52 8.90 -8.21
N GLY A 60 18.09 7.76 -7.81
CA GLY A 60 18.18 7.32 -6.41
C GLY A 60 16.91 6.69 -5.87
N ILE A 61 15.91 6.39 -6.70
CA ILE A 61 14.64 5.79 -6.27
C ILE A 61 14.81 4.41 -5.61
N GLY A 62 15.86 3.65 -5.97
CA GLY A 62 16.14 2.35 -5.37
C GLY A 62 16.55 2.40 -3.89
N ASP A 63 16.95 3.57 -3.38
CA ASP A 63 17.19 3.78 -1.95
C ASP A 63 15.88 4.00 -1.17
N ALA A 64 14.75 4.19 -1.86
CA ALA A 64 13.44 4.39 -1.26
C ALA A 64 12.66 3.07 -1.13
N VAL A 65 11.63 3.07 -0.30
CA VAL A 65 10.64 1.99 -0.22
C VAL A 65 9.33 2.46 -0.84
N LEU A 66 8.77 1.67 -1.75
CA LEU A 66 7.46 1.91 -2.32
C LEU A 66 6.41 1.30 -1.40
N VAL A 67 5.61 2.13 -0.74
CA VAL A 67 4.48 1.69 0.08
C VAL A 67 3.21 1.74 -0.75
N VAL A 68 2.63 0.57 -0.98
CA VAL A 68 1.40 0.41 -1.77
C VAL A 68 0.23 0.07 -0.85
N THR A 69 -0.84 0.85 -0.93
CA THR A 69 -2.12 0.52 -0.29
C THR A 69 -3.15 0.09 -1.33
N VAL A 70 -3.63 -1.15 -1.20
CA VAL A 70 -4.58 -1.77 -2.13
C VAL A 70 -6.00 -1.70 -1.59
N ASP A 71 -6.93 -1.28 -2.46
CA ASP A 71 -8.36 -1.16 -2.15
C ASP A 71 -9.21 -2.31 -2.73
N ARG A 72 -10.36 -2.62 -2.09
CA ARG A 72 -11.49 -3.45 -2.58
C ARG A 72 -11.18 -4.59 -3.57
N ASP A 73 -10.74 -5.77 -3.15
CA ASP A 73 -11.14 -7.04 -3.80
C ASP A 73 -10.28 -7.66 -4.92
N ARG A 74 -9.28 -6.98 -5.51
CA ARG A 74 -8.37 -7.63 -6.50
C ARG A 74 -6.87 -7.50 -6.17
N PRO A 75 -6.44 -7.92 -4.97
CA PRO A 75 -5.04 -7.79 -4.56
C PRO A 75 -4.08 -8.62 -5.41
N ALA A 76 -4.48 -9.81 -5.86
CA ALA A 76 -3.59 -10.72 -6.59
C ALA A 76 -3.03 -10.11 -7.88
N GLY A 77 -3.87 -9.45 -8.70
CA GLY A 77 -3.41 -8.84 -9.95
C GLY A 77 -2.48 -7.66 -9.73
N ILE A 78 -2.67 -6.90 -8.64
CA ILE A 78 -1.80 -5.78 -8.26
C ILE A 78 -0.47 -6.32 -7.74
N ILE A 79 -0.49 -7.32 -6.86
CA ILE A 79 0.72 -7.95 -6.32
C ILE A 79 1.56 -8.55 -7.44
N GLN A 80 0.93 -9.29 -8.37
CA GLN A 80 1.62 -9.87 -9.53
C GLN A 80 2.25 -8.78 -10.40
N MET A 81 1.48 -7.74 -10.75
CA MET A 81 2.00 -6.61 -11.52
C MET A 81 3.19 -5.93 -10.82
N LEU A 82 3.11 -5.69 -9.51
CA LEU A 82 4.20 -5.07 -8.75
C LEU A 82 5.43 -5.99 -8.73
N ALA A 83 5.25 -7.29 -8.57
CA ALA A 83 6.35 -8.27 -8.60
C ALA A 83 7.02 -8.33 -9.98
N ASP A 84 6.25 -8.19 -11.05
CA ASP A 84 6.75 -8.26 -12.43
C ASP A 84 7.41 -6.96 -12.90
N LEU A 85 6.91 -5.80 -12.45
CA LEU A 85 7.36 -4.49 -12.94
C LEU A 85 8.38 -3.79 -12.03
N VAL A 86 8.40 -4.12 -10.73
CA VAL A 86 9.28 -3.46 -9.77
C VAL A 86 10.44 -4.39 -9.41
N ASP A 87 11.54 -4.21 -10.14
CA ASP A 87 12.82 -4.91 -9.97
C ASP A 87 13.93 -3.99 -9.46
N PHE A 88 13.60 -2.74 -9.10
CA PHE A 88 14.57 -1.66 -8.82
C PHE A 88 14.44 -1.05 -7.42
N MET A 89 13.46 -1.44 -6.62
CA MET A 89 13.26 -0.95 -5.24
C MET A 89 12.45 -1.94 -4.39
N GLU A 90 12.53 -1.81 -3.07
CA GLU A 90 11.68 -2.58 -2.14
C GLU A 90 10.23 -2.09 -2.22
N VAL A 91 9.28 -3.02 -2.21
CA VAL A 91 7.84 -2.71 -2.22
C VAL A 91 7.17 -3.31 -0.99
N ARG A 92 6.45 -2.49 -0.22
CA ARG A 92 5.60 -2.95 0.89
C ARG A 92 4.14 -2.83 0.50
N VAL A 93 3.40 -3.92 0.64
CA VAL A 93 1.98 -3.97 0.24
C VAL A 93 1.11 -4.07 1.48
N TYR A 94 0.16 -3.14 1.60
CA TYR A 94 -0.85 -3.12 2.64
C TYR A 94 -2.25 -3.08 2.03
N PHE A 95 -3.21 -3.67 2.72
CA PHE A 95 -4.60 -3.75 2.28
C PHE A 95 -5.46 -2.83 3.14
N HIS A 96 -6.13 -1.87 2.52
CA HIS A 96 -7.00 -0.95 3.25
C HIS A 96 -8.32 -1.66 3.64
N PRO A 97 -8.74 -1.66 4.91
CA PRO A 97 -10.00 -2.28 5.32
C PRO A 97 -11.22 -1.49 4.82
N PHE A 98 -12.33 -2.18 4.55
CA PHE A 98 -13.58 -1.58 4.08
C PHE A 98 -14.22 -0.69 5.15
N THR A 99 -14.17 -1.13 6.42
CA THR A 99 -14.87 -0.46 7.52
C THR A 99 -14.09 0.72 8.12
N LEU A 100 -12.79 0.85 7.82
CA LEU A 100 -11.92 1.88 8.40
C LEU A 100 -12.13 3.27 7.76
N ASP A 101 -12.76 3.34 6.60
CA ASP A 101 -13.08 4.59 5.90
C ASP A 101 -14.20 5.41 6.56
N GLN A 102 -15.12 4.78 7.30
CA GLN A 102 -16.37 5.43 7.71
C GLN A 102 -16.47 5.80 9.19
N ARG A 103 -15.77 5.11 10.10
CA ARG A 103 -15.92 5.35 11.56
C ARG A 103 -14.60 5.58 12.28
N GLY A 104 -13.51 4.99 11.81
CA GLY A 104 -12.21 5.02 12.50
C GLY A 104 -11.50 6.36 12.52
N LEU A 105 -11.93 7.32 11.69
CA LEU A 105 -11.28 8.63 11.52
C LEU A 105 -12.15 9.82 11.94
N GLY A 106 -13.32 9.57 12.55
CA GLY A 106 -14.21 10.64 13.05
C GLY A 106 -14.94 11.42 11.96
N PHE A 107 -14.89 10.98 10.70
CA PHE A 107 -15.64 11.59 9.61
C PHE A 107 -17.08 11.03 9.61
N GLY A 108 -18.08 11.88 9.86
CA GLY A 108 -19.50 11.52 9.83
C GLY A 108 -20.04 11.30 8.40
N ALA A 109 -21.23 11.82 8.08
CA ALA A 109 -21.89 11.61 6.78
C ALA A 109 -21.23 12.33 5.57
N TRP A 110 -20.09 13.01 5.76
CA TRP A 110 -19.38 13.76 4.71
C TRP A 110 -18.23 12.92 4.13
N ASP A 111 -18.56 12.10 3.14
CA ASP A 111 -17.60 11.34 2.36
C ASP A 111 -17.28 12.08 1.05
N THR A 112 -16.33 13.01 1.13
CA THR A 112 -15.69 13.54 -0.08
C THR A 112 -14.57 12.56 -0.46
N GLY A 113 -14.33 12.33 -1.75
CA GLY A 113 -13.26 11.42 -2.20
C GLY A 113 -11.87 11.73 -1.62
N VAL A 114 -11.66 12.96 -1.12
CA VAL A 114 -10.47 13.42 -0.39
C VAL A 114 -10.31 12.73 0.97
N HIS A 115 -11.40 12.50 1.71
CA HIS A 115 -11.34 11.82 3.02
C HIS A 115 -10.90 10.37 2.87
N ARG A 116 -11.36 9.68 1.83
CA ARG A 116 -10.89 8.33 1.47
C ARG A 116 -9.43 8.32 1.02
N LEU A 117 -8.89 9.41 0.49
CA LEU A 117 -7.45 9.48 0.17
C LEU A 117 -6.62 9.64 1.45
N ASN A 118 -7.06 10.49 2.36
CA ASN A 118 -6.39 10.72 3.63
C ASN A 118 -6.46 9.51 4.57
N SER A 119 -7.57 8.75 4.56
CA SER A 119 -7.70 7.51 5.34
C SER A 119 -6.63 6.48 4.95
N HIS A 120 -6.49 6.24 3.66
CA HIS A 120 -5.48 5.33 3.11
C HIS A 120 -4.07 5.75 3.50
N TYR A 121 -3.74 7.03 3.30
CA TYR A 121 -2.43 7.58 3.65
C TYR A 121 -2.13 7.44 5.15
N ALA A 122 -3.06 7.86 6.02
CA ALA A 122 -2.88 7.76 7.47
C ALA A 122 -2.74 6.30 7.91
N TYR A 123 -3.51 5.38 7.31
CA TYR A 123 -3.53 3.97 7.65
C TYR A 123 -2.19 3.29 7.38
N GLY A 124 -1.68 3.36 6.14
CA GLY A 124 -0.38 2.73 5.89
C GLY A 124 0.78 3.49 6.57
N LEU A 125 0.65 4.78 6.92
CA LEU A 125 1.69 5.52 7.63
C LEU A 125 1.80 4.94 9.03
N ARG A 126 0.65 4.69 9.67
CA ARG A 126 0.58 3.92 10.91
C ARG A 126 1.25 2.55 10.74
N LEU A 127 0.91 1.78 9.71
CA LEU A 127 1.51 0.45 9.51
C LEU A 127 3.04 0.51 9.30
N THR A 128 3.51 1.50 8.54
CA THR A 128 4.93 1.69 8.25
C THR A 128 5.68 2.16 9.49
N LEU A 129 5.08 3.02 10.33
CA LEU A 129 5.71 3.55 11.55
C LEU A 129 5.70 2.56 12.73
N VAL A 130 4.65 1.73 12.85
CA VAL A 130 4.51 0.74 13.93
C VAL A 130 5.56 -0.37 13.79
N GLU A 131 5.94 -0.74 12.57
CA GLU A 131 6.97 -1.74 12.29
C GLU A 131 8.41 -1.24 12.53
N MET A 132 8.60 0.08 12.64
CA MET A 132 9.91 0.69 12.85
C MET A 132 10.31 0.83 14.33
N ARG A 133 9.64 0.09 15.23
CA ARG A 133 9.99 -0.09 16.64
C ARG A 133 10.51 -1.49 16.86
#